data_AF-A0A9E0QLS3-F1
#
_entry.id   AF-A0A9E0QLS3-F1
#
_cell.length_a   1.000
_cell.length_b   1.000
_cell.length_c   1.000
_cell.angle_alpha   90.00
_cell.angle_beta   90.00
_cell.angle_gamma   90.00
#
_symmetry.space_group_name_H-M   'P 1'
#
loop_
_entity.id
_entity.type
_entity.pdbx_description
1 polymer ?
#
loop_
_entity_poly.entity_id
_entity_poly.type
_entity_poly.pdbx_seq_one_letter_code
_entity_poly.pdbx_strand_id
1 'polypeptide(L)' 'MNTCPRCQAAEEKIRAEHKGLNAQGELVWTIFHCNACEFTWRDSEPASTIDYNKREAFFRVDPEKPYPVIMPPAQYK' A
#
# COMPACT_ATOMS: atom_id res chain seq x y z
N MET A 1 6.95 7.20 9.60
CA MET A 1 6.40 7.54 8.28
C MET A 1 4.92 7.24 8.38
N ASN A 2 4.09 8.26 8.56
CA ASN A 2 2.73 8.08 9.08
C ASN A 2 1.66 8.38 8.00
N THR A 3 2.00 8.18 6.72
CA THR A 3 1.11 8.44 5.59
C THR A 3 1.25 7.36 4.53
N CYS A 4 0.18 7.07 3.80
CA CYS A 4 0.19 6.07 2.73
C CYS A 4 1.18 6.48 1.64
N PRO A 5 2.09 5.58 1.21
CA PRO A 5 3.10 5.92 0.21
C PRO A 5 2.55 6.06 -1.21
N ARG A 6 1.30 5.64 -1.44
CA ARG A 6 0.65 5.73 -2.75
C ARG A 6 -0.25 6.94 -2.89
N CYS A 7 -0.99 7.30 -1.84
CA CYS A 7 -1.99 8.37 -1.88
C CYS A 7 -1.84 9.48 -0.83
N GLN A 8 -0.83 9.41 0.03
CA GLN A 8 -0.64 10.34 1.17
C GLN A 8 -1.80 10.40 2.18
N ALA A 9 -2.73 9.44 2.16
CA ALA A 9 -3.73 9.33 3.22
C ALA A 9 -3.05 9.25 4.59
N ALA A 10 -3.63 9.92 5.57
CA ALA A 10 -3.09 10.00 6.92
C ALA A 10 -3.18 8.65 7.66
N GLU A 11 -2.46 8.56 8.78
CA GLU A 11 -2.21 7.32 9.53
C GLU A 11 -3.49 6.61 9.96
N GLU A 12 -4.56 7.34 10.26
CA GLU A 12 -5.85 6.79 10.65
C GLU A 12 -6.52 5.95 9.54
N LYS A 13 -6.08 6.11 8.30
CA LYS A 13 -6.52 5.28 7.16
C LYS A 13 -5.61 4.07 6.95
N ILE A 14 -4.58 3.87 7.76
CA ILE A 14 -3.60 2.81 7.62
C ILE A 14 -3.77 1.80 8.75
N ARG A 15 -3.90 0.53 8.40
CA ARG A 15 -3.94 -0.58 9.36
C ARG A 15 -2.72 -1.47 9.20
N ALA A 16 -2.14 -1.91 10.32
CA ALA A 16 -1.16 -2.98 10.33
C ALA A 16 -1.90 -4.32 10.25
N GLU A 17 -1.59 -5.13 9.24
CA GLU A 17 -2.27 -6.40 8.96
C GLU A 17 -1.53 -7.58 9.59
N HIS A 18 -0.23 -7.65 9.36
CA HIS A 18 0.57 -8.82 9.75
C HIS A 18 2.01 -8.44 10.05
N LYS A 19 2.67 -9.27 10.85
CA LYS A 19 4.08 -9.12 11.21
C LYS A 19 4.83 -10.40 10.86
N GLY A 20 5.90 -10.28 10.10
CA GLY A 20 6.84 -11.37 9.85
C GLY A 20 7.89 -11.42 10.94
N LEU A 21 7.99 -12.55 11.63
CA LEU A 21 9.02 -12.82 12.63
C LEU A 21 10.06 -13.82 12.09
N ASN A 22 11.33 -13.67 12.48
CA ASN A 22 12.35 -14.68 12.19
C ASN A 22 12.27 -15.87 13.17
N ALA A 23 13.17 -16.85 13.02
CA ALA A 23 13.22 -18.04 13.87
C ALA A 23 13.50 -17.73 15.35
N GLN A 24 14.09 -16.56 15.65
CA GLN A 24 14.37 -16.06 16.98
C GLN A 24 13.22 -15.22 17.56
N GLY A 25 12.13 -15.03 16.80
CA GLY A 25 10.98 -14.23 17.20
C GLY A 25 11.14 -12.73 16.98
N GLU A 26 12.20 -12.28 16.30
CA GLU A 26 12.46 -10.87 16.04
C GLU A 26 11.66 -10.38 14.83
N LEU A 27 11.17 -9.13 14.90
CA LEU A 27 10.39 -8.51 13.83
C LEU A 27 11.28 -8.24 12.61
N VAL A 28 10.89 -8.79 11.46
CA VAL A 28 11.57 -8.58 10.16
C VAL A 28 10.83 -7.57 9.30
N TRP A 29 9.50 -7.64 9.28
CA TRP A 29 8.65 -6.71 8.53
C TRP A 29 7.24 -6.65 9.09
N THR A 30 6.53 -5.56 8.78
CA THR A 30 5.11 -5.36 9.03
C THR A 30 4.41 -5.07 7.70
N ILE A 31 3.31 -5.78 7.42
CA ILE A 31 2.41 -5.44 6.31
C ILE A 31 1.44 -4.37 6.79
N PHE A 32 1.33 -3.31 6.00
CA PHE A 32 0.36 -2.24 6.15
C PHE A 32 -0.62 -2.25 4.99
N HIS A 33 -1.84 -1.80 5.27
CA HIS A 33 -2.89 -1.61 4.28
C HIS A 33 -3.54 -0.24 4.46
N CYS A 34 -3.81 0.46 3.35
CA CYS A 34 -4.48 1.75 3.35
C CYS A 34 -5.94 1.62 2.90
N ASN A 35 -6.88 1.92 3.80
CA ASN A 35 -8.34 1.91 3.57
C ASN A 35 -8.82 3.02 2.62
N ALA A 36 -7.96 3.95 2.21
CA ALA A 36 -8.34 5.03 1.29
C ALA A 36 -8.13 4.63 -0.18
N CYS A 37 -7.02 3.96 -0.48
CA CYS A 37 -6.69 3.57 -1.85
C CYS A 37 -6.53 2.07 -2.03
N GLU A 38 -6.74 1.25 -1.00
CA GLU A 38 -6.57 -0.21 -1.03
C GLU A 38 -5.14 -0.67 -1.37
N PHE A 39 -4.12 0.16 -1.09
CA PHE A 39 -2.73 -0.24 -1.27
C PHE A 39 -2.23 -1.03 -0.06
N THR A 40 -1.49 -2.11 -0.34
CA THR A 40 -0.82 -2.92 0.69
C THR A 40 0.68 -2.91 0.44
N TRP A 41 1.50 -2.75 1.49
CA TRP A 41 2.97 -2.74 1.39
C TRP A 41 3.61 -3.29 2.68
N ARG A 42 4.92 -3.63 2.61
CA ARG A 42 5.74 -3.89 3.80
C ARG A 42 6.60 -2.68 4.14
N ASP A 43 6.88 -2.45 5.42
CA ASP A 43 7.91 -1.48 5.85
C ASP A 43 9.31 -1.81 5.33
N SER A 44 9.58 -3.07 5.01
CA SER A 44 10.86 -3.54 4.47
C SER A 44 11.03 -3.34 2.97
N GLU A 45 10.05 -2.77 2.25
CA GLU A 45 10.15 -2.55 0.82
C GLU A 45 11.16 -1.43 0.46
N PRO A 46 11.71 -1.43 -0.77
CA PRO A 46 12.59 -0.35 -1.21
C PRO A 46 11.91 1.03 -1.18
N ALA A 47 12.67 2.10 -0.90
CA ALA A 47 12.11 3.44 -0.86
C ALA A 47 11.46 3.87 -2.20
N SER A 48 11.91 3.34 -3.33
CA SER A 48 11.27 3.59 -4.64
C SER A 48 9.82 3.08 -4.73
N THR A 49 9.37 2.23 -3.81
CA THR A 49 7.99 1.73 -3.77
C THR A 49 7.19 2.28 -2.58
N ILE A 50 7.83 2.58 -1.45
CA ILE A 50 7.14 3.00 -0.21
C ILE A 50 7.49 4.41 0.29
N ASP A 51 8.22 5.21 -0.47
CA ASP A 51 8.36 6.65 -0.24
C ASP A 51 7.60 7.39 -1.35
N TYR A 52 6.57 8.15 -0.97
CA TYR A 52 5.73 8.89 -1.92
C TYR A 52 6.56 9.77 -2.86
N ASN A 53 7.59 10.45 -2.34
CA ASN A 53 8.38 11.40 -3.13
C ASN A 53 9.35 10.69 -4.10
N LYS A 54 9.77 9.47 -3.77
CA LYS A 54 10.68 8.67 -4.61
C LYS A 54 9.95 7.71 -5.55
N ARG A 55 8.72 7.33 -5.22
CA ARG A 55 7.85 6.50 -6.07
C ARG A 55 7.56 7.22 -7.37
N GLU A 56 7.62 6.51 -8.48
CA GLU A 56 7.28 7.06 -9.80
C GLU A 56 5.88 7.67 -9.78
N ALA A 57 5.73 8.87 -10.33
CA ALA A 57 4.51 9.66 -10.26
C ALA A 57 3.30 8.93 -10.87
N PHE A 58 3.53 8.11 -11.90
CA PHE A 58 2.50 7.28 -12.53
C PHE A 58 1.79 6.33 -11.55
N PHE A 59 2.49 5.85 -10.52
CA PHE A 59 1.92 4.93 -9.54
C PHE A 59 1.36 5.64 -8.29
N ARG A 60 1.37 6.96 -8.25
CA ARG A 60 0.72 7.74 -7.18
C ARG A 60 -0.75 7.88 -7.53
N VAL A 61 -1.61 7.78 -6.53
CA VAL A 61 -3.07 7.74 -6.74
C VAL A 61 -3.75 8.76 -5.84
N ASP A 62 -4.79 9.41 -6.36
CA ASP A 62 -5.72 10.26 -5.64
C ASP A 62 -7.02 9.46 -5.38
N PRO A 63 -7.29 9.02 -4.15
CA PRO A 63 -8.37 8.08 -3.85
C PRO A 63 -9.76 8.66 -4.12
N GLU A 64 -9.89 9.98 -4.19
CA GLU A 64 -11.16 10.68 -4.48
C GLU A 64 -11.45 10.75 -5.99
N LYS A 65 -10.50 10.38 -6.85
CA LYS A 65 -10.70 10.36 -8.30
C LYS A 65 -11.30 9.03 -8.77
N PRO A 66 -12.22 9.05 -9.74
CA PRO A 66 -12.71 7.83 -10.38
C PRO A 66 -11.59 7.20 -11.22
N TYR A 67 -11.30 5.93 -10.96
CA TYR A 67 -10.36 5.13 -11.75
C TYR A 67 -11.07 4.35 -12.85
N PRO A 68 -10.44 4.18 -14.03
CA PRO A 68 -10.98 3.31 -15.04
C PRO A 68 -11.05 1.86 -14.53
N VAL A 69 -12.16 1.19 -14.80
CA VAL A 69 -12.28 -0.25 -14.54
C VAL A 69 -11.48 -0.99 -15.62
N ILE A 70 -10.33 -1.53 -15.24
CA ILE A 70 -9.43 -2.29 -16.15
C ILE A 70 -9.75 -3.79 -16.14
N MET A 71 -10.57 -4.27 -15.20
CA MET A 71 -10.98 -5.67 -15.18
C MET A 71 -12.01 -5.93 -16.28
N PRO A 72 -11.72 -6.81 -17.26
CA PRO A 72 -12.75 -7.24 -18.20
C PRO A 72 -13.89 -7.90 -17.42
N PRO A 73 -15.15 -7.72 -17.85
CA PRO A 73 -16.28 -8.39 -17.20
C PRO A 73 -16.01 -9.90 -17.17
N ALA A 74 -16.30 -10.53 -16.03
CA ALA A 74 -16.22 -11.97 -15.90
C ALA A 74 -17.10 -12.60 -16.99
N GLN A 75 -16.46 -13.23 -17.98
CA GLN A 75 -17.17 -14.01 -18.97
C GLN A 75 -17.60 -15.31 -18.28
N TYR A 76 -18.77 -15.30 -17.63
CA TYR A 76 -19.43 -16.53 -17.23
C TYR A 76 -19.85 -17.27 -18.52
N LYS A 77 -19.29 -18.47 -18.72
CA LYS A 77 -19.75 -19.44 -19.72
C LYS A 77 -20.61 -20.49 -19.05
#